data_AF-A0A2V5VKP4-F1
#
_entry.id   AF-A0A2V5VKP4-F1
#
_cell.length_a   1.000
_cell.length_b   1.000
_cell.length_c   1.000
_cell.angle_alpha   90.00
_cell.angle_beta   90.00
_cell.angle_gamma   90.00
#
_symmetry.space_group_name_H-M   'P 1'
#
loop_
_entity.id
_entity.type
_entity.pdbx_description
1 polymer ?
#
loop_
_entity_poly.entity_id
_entity_poly.type
_entity_poly.pdbx_seq_one_letter_code
_entity_poly.pdbx_strand_id
1 'polypeptide(L)'
;MLAAVDSNAILFASLISDLANWQFVLTNPVFLLMTAFQLWMFIDAVRREEWIWAVFIFIGFGLSALLYFFLVYRAAPSATRGFELPGAYDRRRIKELQAQIHHLDKAHHHSQLGDIYFQRGKLDPAEGCYRAALERDHEDIDTRSHLGQCLLRKKKLAEARPLLEKVCAENPKHDYGHSLMALAETQAALGETEAAIATWKKVLEDHSYARARVQLAELYLQKQEPRLAKSELNEVVADDAHAPAFQRKRERVWVRRAKALARKIG
;
A
#
# COMPACT_ATOMS: atom_id res chain seq x y z
N MET A 1 7.39 -7.05 -75.05
CA MET A 1 7.12 -6.36 -73.77
C MET A 1 5.84 -6.86 -73.07
N LEU A 2 5.39 -8.11 -73.28
CA LEU A 2 4.17 -8.65 -72.64
C LEU A 2 4.40 -9.84 -71.69
N ALA A 3 5.63 -10.36 -71.55
CA ALA A 3 5.89 -11.55 -70.73
C ALA A 3 6.28 -11.27 -69.26
N ALA A 4 6.60 -10.02 -68.90
CA ALA A 4 7.04 -9.67 -67.54
C ALA A 4 5.89 -9.28 -66.59
N VAL A 5 4.73 -8.89 -67.13
CA VAL A 5 3.56 -8.48 -66.33
C VAL A 5 2.86 -9.70 -65.72
N ASP A 6 2.84 -10.84 -66.43
CA ASP A 6 2.18 -12.05 -65.97
C ASP A 6 2.93 -12.75 -64.81
N SER A 7 4.27 -12.70 -64.78
CA SER A 7 5.04 -13.38 -63.71
C SER A 7 4.82 -12.77 -62.32
N ASN A 8 4.70 -11.44 -62.22
CA ASN A 8 4.40 -10.78 -60.95
C ASN A 8 2.93 -10.97 -60.54
N ALA A 9 2.01 -11.03 -61.51
CA ALA A 9 0.60 -11.31 -61.24
C ALA A 9 0.40 -12.76 -60.75
N ILE A 10 1.14 -13.72 -61.31
CA ILE A 10 1.12 -15.13 -60.90
C ILE A 10 1.76 -15.31 -59.52
N LEU A 11 2.87 -14.61 -59.20
CA LEU A 11 3.46 -14.62 -57.86
C LEU A 11 2.54 -13.98 -56.81
N PHE A 12 1.85 -12.89 -57.15
CA PHE A 12 0.84 -12.30 -56.27
C PHE A 12 -0.38 -13.21 -56.08
N ALA A 13 -0.85 -13.87 -57.15
CA ALA A 13 -1.97 -14.81 -57.09
C ALA A 13 -1.61 -16.05 -56.25
N SER A 14 -0.38 -16.57 -56.36
CA SER A 14 0.09 -17.69 -55.54
C SER A 14 0.25 -17.31 -54.08
N LEU A 15 0.73 -16.09 -53.79
CA LEU A 15 0.78 -15.54 -52.42
C LEU A 15 -0.61 -15.42 -51.79
N ILE A 16 -1.62 -15.02 -52.57
CA ILE A 16 -3.01 -14.92 -52.10
C ILE A 16 -3.61 -16.31 -51.88
N SER A 17 -3.33 -17.28 -52.77
CA SER A 17 -3.81 -18.66 -52.57
C SER A 17 -3.12 -19.37 -51.40
N ASP A 18 -1.84 -19.08 -51.15
CA ASP A 18 -1.10 -19.61 -50.00
C ASP A 18 -1.57 -18.98 -48.68
N LEU A 19 -2.00 -17.72 -48.71
CA LEU A 19 -2.63 -17.05 -47.57
C LEU A 19 -4.03 -17.62 -47.26
N ALA A 20 -4.74 -18.15 -48.26
CA ALA A 20 -6.03 -18.82 -48.12
C ALA A 20 -5.90 -20.31 -47.69
N ASN A 21 -4.71 -20.89 -47.80
CA ASN A 21 -4.43 -22.26 -47.39
C ASN A 21 -4.13 -22.32 -45.88
N TRP A 22 -5.12 -22.75 -45.09
CA TRP A 22 -4.99 -22.97 -43.64
C TRP A 22 -3.80 -23.85 -43.24
N GLN A 23 -3.38 -24.76 -44.11
CA GLN A 23 -2.19 -25.61 -43.91
C GLN A 23 -0.89 -24.79 -43.92
N PHE A 24 -0.76 -23.80 -44.80
CA PHE A 24 0.42 -22.93 -44.89
C PHE A 24 0.56 -22.05 -43.66
N VAL A 25 -0.56 -21.47 -43.22
CA VAL A 25 -0.68 -20.66 -42.00
C VAL A 25 -0.25 -21.43 -40.74
N LEU A 26 -0.62 -22.72 -40.65
CA LEU A 26 -0.28 -23.59 -39.51
C LEU A 26 1.13 -24.19 -39.56
N THR A 27 1.74 -24.27 -40.74
CA THR A 27 3.08 -24.87 -40.92
C THR A 27 4.19 -23.83 -40.88
N ASN A 28 3.88 -22.55 -41.08
CA ASN A 28 4.85 -21.47 -41.13
C ASN A 28 5.06 -20.82 -39.75
N PRO A 29 6.19 -21.06 -39.05
CA PRO A 29 6.39 -20.65 -37.66
C PRO A 29 6.39 -19.13 -37.49
N VAL A 30 6.81 -18.37 -38.50
CA VAL A 30 6.83 -16.91 -38.49
C VAL A 30 5.42 -16.32 -38.51
N PHE A 31 4.53 -16.90 -39.32
CA PHE A 31 3.16 -16.42 -39.42
C PHE A 31 2.36 -16.72 -38.15
N LEU A 32 2.59 -17.88 -37.53
CA LEU A 32 2.06 -18.21 -36.20
C LEU A 32 2.52 -17.23 -35.12
N LEU A 33 3.81 -16.86 -35.11
CA LEU A 33 4.32 -15.86 -34.17
C LEU A 33 3.71 -14.48 -34.39
N MET A 34 3.56 -14.03 -35.65
CA MET A 34 2.96 -12.74 -35.96
C MET A 34 1.48 -12.67 -35.59
N THR A 35 0.72 -13.72 -35.89
CA THR A 35 -0.71 -13.81 -35.53
C THR A 35 -0.91 -13.94 -34.02
N ALA A 36 -0.08 -14.72 -33.33
CA ALA A 36 -0.08 -14.79 -31.86
C ALA A 36 0.24 -13.42 -31.23
N PHE A 37 1.22 -12.71 -31.76
CA PHE A 37 1.57 -11.36 -31.31
C PHE A 37 0.43 -10.35 -31.56
N GLN A 38 -0.21 -10.41 -32.73
CA GLN A 38 -1.35 -9.56 -33.07
C GLN A 38 -2.55 -9.82 -32.14
N LEU A 39 -2.87 -11.09 -31.86
CA LEU A 39 -3.95 -11.45 -30.93
C LEU A 39 -3.63 -10.99 -29.51
N TRP A 40 -2.38 -11.14 -29.06
CA TRP A 40 -1.95 -10.68 -27.75
C TRP A 40 -2.11 -9.17 -27.59
N MET A 41 -1.75 -8.38 -28.61
CA MET A 41 -1.92 -6.92 -28.61
C MET A 41 -3.37 -6.49 -28.74
N PHE A 42 -4.19 -7.21 -29.49
CA PHE A 42 -5.62 -6.95 -29.57
C PHE A 42 -6.29 -7.16 -28.20
N ILE A 43 -5.96 -8.25 -27.50
CA ILE A 43 -6.48 -8.52 -26.14
C ILE A 43 -6.04 -7.43 -25.16
N ASP A 44 -4.78 -6.97 -25.24
CA ASP A 44 -4.29 -5.88 -24.38
C ASP A 44 -5.03 -4.56 -24.66
N ALA A 45 -5.27 -4.22 -25.93
CA ALA A 45 -6.01 -3.02 -26.32
C ALA A 45 -7.47 -3.03 -25.81
N VAL A 46 -8.16 -4.17 -25.92
CA VAL A 46 -9.53 -4.34 -25.41
C VAL A 46 -9.58 -4.25 -23.88
N ARG A 47 -8.60 -4.84 -23.16
CA ARG A 47 -8.52 -4.75 -21.69
C ARG A 47 -8.29 -3.34 -21.16
N ARG A 48 -7.63 -2.49 -21.95
CA ARG A 48 -7.35 -1.10 -21.59
C ARG A 48 -8.46 -0.13 -22.00
N GLU A 49 -9.56 -0.64 -22.58
CA GLU A 49 -10.67 0.16 -23.13
C GLU A 49 -10.24 1.12 -24.25
N GLU A 50 -9.08 0.86 -24.89
CA GLU A 50 -8.54 1.64 -26.00
C GLU A 50 -9.14 1.15 -27.33
N TRP A 51 -10.46 1.33 -27.49
CA TRP A 51 -11.24 0.79 -28.60
C TRP A 51 -10.77 1.23 -29.98
N ILE A 52 -10.28 2.47 -30.11
CA ILE A 52 -9.73 3.00 -31.36
C ILE A 52 -8.55 2.14 -31.82
N TRP A 53 -7.66 1.78 -30.89
CA TRP A 53 -6.51 0.93 -31.18
C TRP A 53 -6.92 -0.52 -31.39
N ALA A 54 -7.89 -1.05 -30.67
CA ALA A 54 -8.40 -2.41 -30.89
C ALA A 54 -8.94 -2.58 -32.32
N VAL A 55 -9.76 -1.63 -32.81
CA VAL A 55 -10.28 -1.64 -34.19
C VAL A 55 -9.13 -1.49 -35.20
N PHE A 56 -8.16 -0.63 -34.91
CA PHE A 56 -7.00 -0.43 -35.78
C PHE A 56 -6.10 -1.68 -35.88
N ILE A 57 -5.91 -2.42 -34.78
CA ILE A 57 -5.16 -3.68 -34.74
C ILE A 57 -5.91 -4.80 -35.48
N PHE A 58 -7.24 -4.85 -35.34
CA PHE A 58 -8.07 -5.84 -36.01
C PHE A 58 -8.03 -5.69 -37.54
N ILE A 59 -8.07 -4.44 -38.05
CA ILE A 59 -8.09 -4.16 -39.49
C ILE A 59 -6.66 -4.14 -40.09
N GLY A 60 -5.68 -3.61 -39.36
CA GLY A 60 -4.38 -3.22 -39.92
C GLY A 60 -3.29 -4.29 -40.03
N PHE A 61 -3.65 -5.58 -40.07
CA PHE A 61 -2.76 -6.74 -40.34
C PHE A 61 -1.31 -6.61 -39.80
N GLY A 62 -1.02 -7.12 -38.60
CA GLY A 62 0.33 -7.25 -38.01
C GLY A 62 1.13 -5.96 -37.77
N LEU A 63 1.20 -5.05 -38.73
CA LEU A 63 1.87 -3.76 -38.70
C LEU A 63 1.21 -2.80 -37.71
N SER A 64 -0.12 -2.81 -37.64
CA SER A 64 -0.89 -2.06 -36.64
C SER A 64 -0.59 -2.50 -35.21
N ALA A 65 -0.35 -3.81 -34.99
CA ALA A 65 0.06 -4.34 -33.69
C ALA A 65 1.47 -3.85 -33.29
N LEU A 66 2.39 -3.71 -34.25
CA LEU A 66 3.72 -3.13 -34.01
C LEU A 66 3.65 -1.64 -33.67
N LEU A 67 2.82 -0.87 -34.39
CA LEU A 67 2.60 0.55 -34.08
C LEU A 67 1.99 0.75 -32.69
N TYR A 68 0.96 -0.03 -32.37
CA TYR A 68 0.39 -0.08 -31.02
C TYR A 68 1.46 -0.44 -29.99
N PHE A 69 2.31 -1.44 -30.28
CA PHE A 69 3.37 -1.86 -29.38
C PHE A 69 4.35 -0.73 -29.03
N PHE A 70 4.82 0.02 -30.02
CA PHE A 70 5.81 1.07 -29.79
C PHE A 70 5.22 2.37 -29.23
N LEU A 71 4.02 2.78 -29.68
CA LEU A 71 3.42 4.05 -29.31
C LEU A 71 2.59 3.97 -28.04
N VAL A 72 1.86 2.87 -27.84
CA VAL A 72 0.92 2.71 -26.74
C VAL A 72 1.44 1.70 -25.74
N TYR A 73 1.78 0.48 -26.15
CA TYR A 73 2.16 -0.57 -25.19
C TYR A 73 3.48 -0.27 -24.45
N ARG A 74 4.50 0.25 -25.16
CA ARG A 74 5.82 0.60 -24.60
C ARG A 74 5.82 1.90 -23.80
N ALA A 75 5.00 2.87 -24.21
CA ALA A 75 4.90 4.17 -23.55
C ALA A 75 3.87 4.15 -22.40
N ALA A 76 2.85 3.30 -22.49
CA ALA A 76 1.96 3.05 -21.39
C ALA A 76 2.74 2.35 -20.28
N PRO A 77 2.51 2.72 -19.01
CA PRO A 77 3.00 1.91 -17.92
C PRO A 77 2.48 0.49 -18.13
N SER A 78 3.42 -0.45 -18.21
CA SER A 78 3.18 -1.86 -18.54
C SER A 78 2.02 -2.41 -17.73
N ALA A 79 1.01 -3.02 -18.37
CA ALA A 79 -0.12 -3.67 -17.69
C ALA A 79 0.32 -4.84 -16.78
N THR A 80 1.58 -5.27 -16.86
CA THR A 80 2.25 -6.09 -15.85
C THR A 80 2.51 -5.35 -14.52
N ARG A 81 2.13 -4.07 -14.39
CA ARG A 81 1.97 -3.38 -13.10
C ARG A 81 0.99 -4.08 -12.15
N GLY A 82 0.16 -4.99 -12.66
CA GLY A 82 -0.72 -5.84 -11.84
C GLY A 82 0.01 -6.86 -10.97
N PHE A 83 1.30 -7.15 -11.22
CA PHE A 83 2.13 -7.99 -10.36
C PHE A 83 3.48 -7.32 -10.07
N GLU A 84 3.44 -6.11 -9.50
CA GLU A 84 4.61 -5.62 -8.78
C GLU A 84 4.81 -6.51 -7.55
N LEU A 85 5.95 -7.20 -7.46
CA LEU A 85 6.36 -7.93 -6.25
C LEU A 85 6.10 -7.02 -5.04
N PRO A 86 5.41 -7.48 -3.97
CA PRO A 86 5.22 -6.69 -2.75
C PRO A 86 6.55 -6.07 -2.31
N GLY A 87 6.68 -4.75 -2.44
CA GLY A 87 7.88 -3.98 -2.14
C GLY A 87 8.79 -3.56 -3.31
N ALA A 88 8.37 -3.73 -4.57
CA ALA A 88 9.05 -3.16 -5.75
C ALA A 88 8.86 -1.64 -5.85
N TYR A 89 7.65 -1.15 -5.58
CA TYR A 89 7.34 0.27 -5.41
C TYR A 89 8.28 0.93 -4.39
N ASP A 90 8.41 0.31 -3.22
CA ASP A 90 9.29 0.79 -2.14
C ASP A 90 10.75 0.85 -2.54
N ARG A 91 11.26 -0.11 -3.33
CA ARG A 91 12.68 -0.14 -3.74
C ARG A 91 13.02 1.03 -4.68
N ARG A 92 12.13 1.35 -5.63
CA ARG A 92 12.32 2.52 -6.50
C ARG A 92 12.23 3.80 -5.70
N ARG A 93 11.21 3.90 -4.85
CA ARG A 93 11.00 5.07 -4.01
C ARG A 93 12.15 5.33 -3.04
N ILE A 94 12.70 4.28 -2.42
CA ILE A 94 13.91 4.37 -1.58
C ILE A 94 15.08 4.95 -2.38
N LYS A 95 15.34 4.45 -3.61
CA LYS A 95 16.43 4.96 -4.45
C LYS A 95 16.22 6.42 -4.83
N GLU A 96 14.99 6.81 -5.18
CA GLU A 96 14.63 8.20 -5.47
C GLU A 96 14.89 9.10 -4.26
N LEU A 97 14.42 8.69 -3.07
CA LEU A 97 14.62 9.45 -1.84
C LEU A 97 16.09 9.53 -1.45
N GLN A 98 16.87 8.46 -1.63
CA GLN A 98 18.31 8.48 -1.39
C GLN A 98 19.04 9.45 -2.34
N ALA A 99 18.66 9.48 -3.62
CA ALA A 99 19.19 10.46 -4.56
C ALA A 99 18.79 11.89 -4.17
N GLN A 100 17.53 12.10 -3.78
CA GLN A 100 17.05 13.41 -3.31
C GLN A 100 17.78 13.88 -2.05
N ILE A 101 18.04 12.98 -1.09
CA ILE A 101 18.83 13.27 0.11
C ILE A 101 20.24 13.71 -0.28
N HIS A 102 20.88 13.00 -1.22
CA HIS A 102 22.21 13.38 -1.71
C HIS A 102 22.25 14.77 -2.36
N HIS A 103 21.16 15.21 -2.99
CA HIS A 103 21.13 16.49 -3.71
C HIS A 103 20.56 17.68 -2.90
N LEU A 104 19.53 17.45 -2.09
CA LEU A 104 18.71 18.50 -1.46
C LEU A 104 18.63 18.39 0.06
N ASP A 105 19.09 17.28 0.64
CA ASP A 105 19.25 17.01 2.07
C ASP A 105 18.19 17.62 3.02
N LYS A 106 16.90 17.53 2.63
CA LYS A 106 15.78 18.07 3.41
C LYS A 106 15.26 17.08 4.44
N ALA A 107 14.83 17.57 5.60
CA ALA A 107 14.21 16.78 6.67
C ALA A 107 13.09 15.86 6.15
N HIS A 108 12.21 16.40 5.30
CA HIS A 108 11.09 15.67 4.72
C HIS A 108 11.50 14.41 3.93
N HIS A 109 12.61 14.44 3.19
CA HIS A 109 13.06 13.27 2.42
C HIS A 109 13.55 12.14 3.34
N HIS A 110 14.22 12.49 4.43
CA HIS A 110 14.62 11.55 5.46
C HIS A 110 13.41 10.97 6.18
N SER A 111 12.41 11.78 6.53
CA SER A 111 11.18 11.32 7.18
C SER A 111 10.41 10.32 6.31
N GLN A 112 10.19 10.64 5.02
CA GLN A 112 9.55 9.72 4.07
C GLN A 112 10.33 8.41 3.89
N LEU A 113 11.67 8.48 3.87
CA LEU A 113 12.50 7.29 3.78
C LEU A 113 12.37 6.42 5.05
N GLY A 114 12.29 7.07 6.22
CA GLY A 114 11.99 6.46 7.50
C GLY A 114 10.64 5.73 7.48
N ASP A 115 9.59 6.36 6.96
CA ASP A 115 8.24 5.77 6.84
C ASP A 115 8.24 4.50 6.02
N ILE A 116 8.93 4.49 4.88
CA ILE A 116 9.05 3.31 4.04
C ILE A 116 9.80 2.20 4.79
N TYR A 117 10.88 2.51 5.51
CA TYR A 117 11.58 1.52 6.31
C TYR A 117 10.72 0.98 7.46
N PHE A 118 9.96 1.84 8.13
CA PHE A 118 9.06 1.49 9.23
C PHE A 118 7.93 0.56 8.76
N GLN A 119 7.30 0.86 7.62
CA GLN A 119 6.27 0.02 7.01
C GLN A 119 6.80 -1.36 6.62
N ARG A 120 8.08 -1.45 6.22
CA ARG A 120 8.76 -2.71 5.92
C ARG A 120 9.26 -3.46 7.16
N GLY A 121 8.99 -2.94 8.36
CA GLY A 121 9.46 -3.51 9.63
C GLY A 121 10.96 -3.36 9.86
N LYS A 122 11.68 -2.58 9.04
CA LYS A 122 13.10 -2.31 9.22
C LYS A 122 13.27 -1.14 10.19
N LEU A 123 13.15 -1.44 11.49
CA LEU A 123 13.09 -0.41 12.53
C LEU A 123 14.42 0.31 12.77
N ASP A 124 15.57 -0.36 12.59
CA ASP A 124 16.88 0.29 12.72
C ASP A 124 17.13 1.39 11.68
N PRO A 125 17.01 1.13 10.36
CA PRO A 125 17.17 2.20 9.37
C PRO A 125 16.06 3.23 9.46
N ALA A 126 14.84 2.87 9.88
CA ALA A 126 13.78 3.85 10.14
C ALA A 126 14.17 4.84 11.24
N GLU A 127 14.64 4.35 12.39
CA GLU A 127 15.13 5.20 13.49
C GLU A 127 16.24 6.14 13.01
N GLY A 128 17.21 5.63 12.25
CA GLY A 128 18.30 6.46 11.70
C GLY A 128 17.80 7.57 10.78
N CYS A 129 16.83 7.28 9.90
CA CYS A 129 16.24 8.27 9.01
C CYS A 129 15.43 9.32 9.77
N TYR A 130 14.63 8.92 10.77
CA TYR A 130 13.87 9.88 11.57
C TYR A 130 14.77 10.78 12.42
N ARG A 131 15.85 10.24 13.00
CA ARG A 131 16.84 11.07 13.71
C ARG A 131 17.50 12.07 12.75
N ALA A 132 17.91 11.63 11.57
CA ALA A 132 18.48 12.52 10.54
C ALA A 132 17.49 13.60 10.08
N ALA A 133 16.19 13.27 10.00
CA ALA A 133 15.15 14.25 9.72
C ALA A 133 15.05 15.29 10.85
N LEU A 134 15.04 14.86 12.11
CA LEU A 134 14.96 15.77 13.27
C LEU A 134 16.22 16.62 13.48
N GLU A 135 17.40 16.15 13.05
CA GLU A 135 18.61 16.98 13.03
C GLU A 135 18.49 18.18 12.08
N ARG A 136 17.67 18.07 11.03
CA ARG A 136 17.45 19.12 10.03
C ARG A 136 16.27 20.00 10.39
N ASP A 137 15.22 19.40 10.93
CA ASP A 137 14.04 20.10 11.44
C ASP A 137 13.65 19.53 12.79
N HIS A 138 14.05 20.23 13.85
CA HIS A 138 13.84 19.80 15.23
C HIS A 138 12.38 19.99 15.67
N GLU A 139 11.62 20.85 14.98
CA GLU A 139 10.25 21.22 15.34
C GLU A 139 9.19 20.34 14.66
N ASP A 140 9.58 19.51 13.68
CA ASP A 140 8.68 18.60 12.97
C ASP A 140 7.99 17.58 13.90
N ILE A 141 6.72 17.87 14.19
CA ILE A 141 5.85 17.08 15.08
C ILE A 141 5.57 15.70 14.46
N ASP A 142 5.37 15.62 13.15
CA ASP A 142 5.06 14.38 12.44
C ASP A 142 6.24 13.41 12.56
N THR A 143 7.45 13.88 12.24
CA THR A 143 8.67 13.08 12.34
C THR A 143 8.96 12.66 13.79
N ARG A 144 8.70 13.54 14.77
CA ARG A 144 8.85 13.22 16.20
C ARG A 144 7.87 12.12 16.63
N SER A 145 6.62 12.18 16.16
CA SER A 145 5.60 11.15 16.36
C SER A 145 6.04 9.82 15.74
N HIS A 146 6.52 9.83 14.50
CA HIS A 146 6.99 8.64 13.80
C HIS A 146 8.21 8.00 14.48
N LEU A 147 9.16 8.80 14.96
CA LEU A 147 10.28 8.31 15.77
C LEU A 147 9.78 7.66 17.07
N GLY A 148 8.84 8.30 17.77
CA GLY A 148 8.23 7.76 18.98
C GLY A 148 7.55 6.39 18.73
N GLN A 149 6.78 6.27 17.65
CA GLN A 149 6.17 5.00 17.23
C GLN A 149 7.22 3.95 16.83
N CYS A 150 8.29 4.36 16.15
CA CYS A 150 9.42 3.51 15.82
C CYS A 150 10.06 2.92 17.08
N LEU A 151 10.38 3.77 18.06
CA LEU A 151 10.98 3.38 19.33
C LEU A 151 10.07 2.48 20.16
N LEU A 152 8.75 2.74 20.17
CA LEU A 152 7.76 1.86 20.78
C LEU A 152 7.82 0.45 20.18
N ARG A 153 7.83 0.32 18.85
CA ARG A 153 7.94 -0.99 18.18
C ARG A 153 9.29 -1.68 18.46
N LYS A 154 10.36 -0.90 18.66
CA LYS A 154 11.67 -1.40 19.08
C LYS A 154 11.76 -1.74 20.57
N LYS A 155 10.68 -1.53 21.34
CA LYS A 155 10.65 -1.66 22.81
C LYS A 155 11.62 -0.73 23.55
N LYS A 156 12.06 0.35 22.91
CA LYS A 156 12.86 1.43 23.52
C LYS A 156 11.94 2.44 24.20
N LEU A 157 11.19 1.97 25.20
CA LEU A 157 10.07 2.71 25.79
C LEU A 157 10.50 4.00 26.50
N ALA A 158 11.66 3.97 27.16
CA ALA A 158 12.20 5.13 27.87
C ALA A 158 12.55 6.30 26.94
N GLU A 159 12.97 6.02 25.70
CA GLU A 159 13.21 7.05 24.69
C GLU A 159 11.90 7.49 24.00
N ALA A 160 10.96 6.56 23.79
CA ALA A 160 9.69 6.84 23.14
C ALA A 160 8.77 7.77 23.96
N ARG A 161 8.69 7.55 25.28
CA ARG A 161 7.78 8.27 26.19
C ARG A 161 7.91 9.79 26.09
N PRO A 162 9.09 10.41 26.34
CA PRO A 162 9.22 11.87 26.31
C PRO A 162 9.00 12.46 24.92
N LEU A 163 9.28 11.72 23.84
CA LEU A 163 9.03 12.18 22.47
C LEU A 163 7.54 12.27 22.17
N LEU A 164 6.79 11.22 22.50
CA LEU A 164 5.34 11.16 22.29
C LEU A 164 4.60 12.12 23.23
N GLU A 165 5.08 12.28 24.46
CA GLU A 165 4.52 13.25 25.42
C GLU A 165 4.64 14.68 24.89
N LYS A 166 5.79 15.06 24.31
CA LYS A 166 5.96 16.36 23.66
C LYS A 166 5.00 16.55 22.48
N VAL A 167 4.88 15.55 21.60
CA VAL A 167 3.94 15.60 20.47
C VAL A 167 2.51 15.83 20.97
N CYS A 168 2.07 15.08 21.98
CA CYS A 168 0.73 15.20 22.53
C CYS A 168 0.51 16.50 23.33
N ALA A 169 1.56 17.09 23.89
CA ALA A 169 1.48 18.39 24.56
C ALA A 169 1.36 19.55 23.55
N GLU A 170 2.10 19.48 22.43
CA GLU A 170 2.04 20.47 21.35
C GLU A 170 0.74 20.37 20.56
N ASN A 171 0.34 19.14 20.20
CA ASN A 171 -0.90 18.89 19.48
C ASN A 171 -1.58 17.60 20.00
N PRO A 172 -2.55 17.74 20.93
CA PRO A 172 -3.28 16.59 21.48
C PRO A 172 -4.06 15.78 20.42
N LYS A 173 -4.44 16.40 19.29
CA LYS A 173 -5.23 15.76 18.22
C LYS A 173 -4.36 15.36 17.02
N HIS A 174 -3.04 15.34 17.19
CA HIS A 174 -2.10 14.96 16.15
C HIS A 174 -2.41 13.57 15.58
N ASP A 175 -2.38 13.46 14.24
CA ASP A 175 -2.64 12.22 13.49
C ASP A 175 -3.93 11.51 13.96
N TYR A 176 -5.03 12.25 14.09
CA TYR A 176 -6.32 11.71 14.55
C TYR A 176 -6.24 10.96 15.89
N GLY A 177 -5.35 11.42 16.80
CA GLY A 177 -5.15 10.81 18.11
C GLY A 177 -4.24 9.58 18.10
N HIS A 178 -3.66 9.18 16.95
CA HIS A 178 -2.72 8.05 16.89
C HIS A 178 -1.46 8.27 17.73
N SER A 179 -0.99 9.52 17.85
CA SER A 179 0.13 9.85 18.75
C SER A 179 -0.22 9.63 20.23
N LEU A 180 -1.44 9.99 20.65
CA LEU A 180 -1.94 9.69 22.00
C LEU A 180 -2.07 8.18 22.23
N MET A 181 -2.54 7.42 21.23
CA MET A 181 -2.59 5.96 21.32
C MET A 181 -1.19 5.37 21.50
N ALA A 182 -0.19 5.85 20.74
CA ALA A 182 1.19 5.42 20.88
C ALA A 182 1.77 5.77 22.25
N LEU A 183 1.43 6.93 22.80
CA LEU A 183 1.81 7.32 24.17
C LEU A 183 1.20 6.37 25.20
N ALA A 184 -0.10 6.09 25.10
CA ALA A 184 -0.80 5.19 26.00
C ALA A 184 -0.24 3.75 25.94
N GLU A 185 0.11 3.26 24.75
CA GLU A 185 0.78 1.96 24.57
C GLU A 185 2.18 1.96 25.18
N THR A 186 2.92 3.06 25.05
CA THR A 186 4.25 3.21 25.66
C THR A 186 4.15 3.18 27.19
N GLN A 187 3.20 3.92 27.77
CA GLN A 187 2.93 3.95 29.21
C GLN A 187 2.50 2.57 29.74
N ALA A 188 1.58 1.90 29.03
CA ALA A 188 1.15 0.56 29.38
C ALA A 188 2.33 -0.44 29.37
N ALA A 189 3.19 -0.36 28.36
CA ALA A 189 4.38 -1.21 28.26
C ALA A 189 5.45 -0.91 29.32
N LEU A 190 5.51 0.33 29.82
CA LEU A 190 6.35 0.72 30.97
C LEU A 190 5.79 0.27 32.33
N GLY A 191 4.54 -0.22 32.37
CA GLY A 191 3.84 -0.57 33.61
C GLY A 191 3.20 0.63 34.30
N GLU A 192 3.14 1.79 33.65
CA GLU A 192 2.50 3.02 34.14
C GLU A 192 0.99 2.94 33.91
N THR A 193 0.33 1.95 34.51
CA THR A 193 -1.07 1.58 34.23
C THR A 193 -2.06 2.73 34.43
N GLU A 194 -1.93 3.53 35.50
CA GLU A 194 -2.83 4.68 35.74
C GLU A 194 -2.67 5.77 34.67
N ALA A 195 -1.43 6.07 34.29
CA ALA A 195 -1.15 7.06 33.25
C ALA A 195 -1.69 6.58 31.89
N ALA A 196 -1.49 5.30 31.56
CA ALA A 196 -2.02 4.69 30.35
C ALA A 196 -3.56 4.74 30.30
N ILE A 197 -4.25 4.42 31.42
CA ILE A 197 -5.71 4.53 31.51
C ILE A 197 -6.17 5.97 31.26
N ALA A 198 -5.51 6.96 31.87
CA ALA A 198 -5.85 8.37 31.66
C ALA A 198 -5.67 8.79 30.20
N THR A 199 -4.57 8.38 29.55
CA THR A 199 -4.31 8.68 28.14
C THR A 199 -5.30 7.97 27.21
N TRP A 200 -5.65 6.71 27.48
CA TRP A 200 -6.68 6.00 26.71
C TRP A 200 -8.06 6.64 26.83
N LYS A 201 -8.43 7.14 28.01
CA LYS A 201 -9.67 7.91 28.18
C LYS A 201 -9.68 9.16 27.31
N LYS A 202 -8.57 9.92 27.27
CA LYS A 202 -8.44 11.09 26.37
C LYS A 202 -8.61 10.73 24.89
N VAL A 203 -8.06 9.59 24.45
CA VAL A 203 -8.27 9.10 23.07
C VAL A 203 -9.75 8.88 22.77
N LEU A 204 -10.50 8.38 23.75
CA LEU A 204 -11.93 8.04 23.61
C LEU A 204 -12.88 9.24 23.74
N GLU A 205 -12.41 10.39 24.23
CA GLU A 205 -13.23 11.62 24.29
C GLU A 205 -13.61 12.12 22.89
N ASP A 206 -12.68 12.04 21.93
CA ASP A 206 -12.89 12.53 20.56
C ASP A 206 -13.29 11.43 19.58
N HIS A 207 -12.80 10.19 19.78
CA HIS A 207 -12.92 9.12 18.79
C HIS A 207 -13.27 7.77 19.44
N SER A 208 -14.38 7.15 19.03
CA SER A 208 -14.68 5.76 19.41
C SER A 208 -13.82 4.79 18.58
N TYR A 209 -12.63 4.49 19.09
CA TYR A 209 -11.76 3.46 18.50
C TYR A 209 -11.94 2.13 19.24
N ALA A 210 -12.35 1.08 18.51
CA ALA A 210 -12.42 -0.27 19.05
C ALA A 210 -11.09 -0.73 19.67
N ARG A 211 -9.95 -0.37 19.04
CA ARG A 211 -8.61 -0.64 19.58
C ARG A 211 -8.41 -0.02 20.96
N ALA A 212 -8.74 1.26 21.13
CA ALA A 212 -8.53 1.99 22.37
C ALA A 212 -9.37 1.40 23.51
N ARG A 213 -10.66 1.10 23.26
CA ARG A 213 -11.55 0.47 24.26
C ARG A 213 -11.07 -0.92 24.70
N VAL A 214 -10.60 -1.74 23.77
CA VAL A 214 -10.04 -3.08 24.11
C VAL A 214 -8.78 -2.93 24.95
N GLN A 215 -7.85 -2.04 24.57
CA GLN A 215 -6.63 -1.80 25.35
C GLN A 215 -6.95 -1.27 26.75
N LEU A 216 -7.90 -0.33 26.86
CA LEU A 216 -8.38 0.18 28.13
C LEU A 216 -9.00 -0.93 29.00
N ALA A 217 -9.83 -1.80 28.41
CA ALA A 217 -10.40 -2.94 29.11
C ALA A 217 -9.33 -3.92 29.63
N GLU A 218 -8.26 -4.15 28.86
CA GLU A 218 -7.13 -4.98 29.31
C GLU A 218 -6.42 -4.38 30.53
N LEU A 219 -6.23 -3.06 30.56
CA LEU A 219 -5.67 -2.37 31.72
C LEU A 219 -6.61 -2.45 32.94
N TYR A 220 -7.92 -2.34 32.75
CA TYR A 220 -8.88 -2.56 33.86
C TYR A 220 -8.85 -4.00 34.39
N LEU A 221 -8.65 -5.00 33.52
CA LEU A 221 -8.46 -6.38 33.97
C LEU A 221 -7.18 -6.54 34.78
N GLN A 222 -6.09 -5.88 34.38
CA GLN A 222 -4.86 -5.86 35.15
C GLN A 222 -5.05 -5.23 36.55
N LYS A 223 -5.89 -4.19 36.65
CA LYS A 223 -6.28 -3.55 37.91
C LYS A 223 -7.30 -4.33 38.75
N GLN A 224 -7.76 -5.50 38.28
CA GLN A 224 -8.82 -6.27 38.94
C GLN A 224 -10.17 -5.53 39.01
N GLU A 225 -10.45 -4.69 38.00
CA GLU A 225 -11.73 -3.96 37.85
C GLU A 225 -12.56 -4.55 36.68
N PRO A 226 -13.00 -5.83 36.75
CA PRO A 226 -13.62 -6.53 35.63
C PRO A 226 -14.96 -5.93 35.20
N ARG A 227 -15.65 -5.21 36.10
CA ARG A 227 -16.92 -4.55 35.80
C ARG A 227 -16.74 -3.45 34.74
N LEU A 228 -15.73 -2.59 34.92
CA LEU A 228 -15.41 -1.53 33.97
C LEU A 228 -14.90 -2.11 32.65
N ALA A 229 -14.01 -3.11 32.73
CA ALA A 229 -13.54 -3.82 31.54
C ALA A 229 -14.70 -4.38 30.71
N LYS A 230 -15.67 -5.05 31.35
CA LYS A 230 -16.83 -5.62 30.65
C LYS A 230 -17.70 -4.56 29.98
N SER A 231 -17.87 -3.39 30.62
CA SER A 231 -18.60 -2.26 30.03
C SER A 231 -17.97 -1.81 28.71
N GLU A 232 -16.66 -1.53 28.73
CA GLU A 232 -15.93 -1.09 27.54
C GLU A 232 -15.98 -2.11 26.39
N LEU A 233 -15.84 -3.40 26.73
CA LEU A 233 -15.90 -4.48 25.74
C LEU A 233 -17.28 -4.64 25.11
N ASN A 234 -18.35 -4.41 25.88
CA ASN A 234 -19.72 -4.48 25.37
C ASN A 234 -20.00 -3.31 24.42
N GLU A 235 -19.50 -2.11 24.71
CA GLU A 235 -19.62 -0.96 23.81
C GLU A 235 -18.93 -1.22 22.46
N VAL A 236 -17.74 -1.85 22.45
CA VAL A 236 -17.08 -2.26 21.19
C VAL A 236 -17.96 -3.21 20.36
N VAL A 237 -18.66 -4.14 21.02
CA VAL A 237 -19.52 -5.11 20.33
C VAL A 237 -20.82 -4.47 19.84
N ALA A 238 -21.36 -3.50 20.58
CA ALA A 238 -22.54 -2.73 20.17
C ALA A 238 -22.22 -1.82 18.98
N ASP A 239 -21.09 -1.09 19.03
CA ASP A 239 -20.65 -0.20 17.94
C ASP A 239 -20.41 -1.00 16.64
N ASP A 240 -19.79 -2.19 16.70
CA ASP A 240 -19.58 -3.06 15.54
C ASP A 240 -20.88 -3.53 14.88
N ALA A 241 -21.98 -3.67 15.62
CA ALA A 241 -23.27 -4.07 15.06
C ALA A 241 -23.86 -3.00 14.12
N HIS A 242 -23.55 -1.72 14.38
CA HIS A 242 -24.05 -0.58 13.63
C HIS A 242 -23.01 0.02 12.66
N ALA A 243 -21.76 -0.45 12.71
CA ALA A 243 -20.67 0.08 11.89
C ALA A 243 -20.77 -0.31 10.39
N PRO A 244 -20.41 0.61 9.47
CA PRO A 244 -20.27 0.32 8.04
C PRO A 244 -19.30 -0.84 7.75
N ALA A 245 -19.50 -1.53 6.61
CA ALA A 245 -18.71 -2.72 6.25
C ALA A 245 -17.19 -2.49 6.22
N PHE A 246 -16.74 -1.30 5.80
CA PHE A 246 -15.31 -0.98 5.77
C PHE A 246 -14.69 -0.87 7.17
N GLN A 247 -15.40 -0.28 8.15
CA GLN A 247 -14.95 -0.17 9.54
C GLN A 247 -14.91 -1.55 10.19
N ARG A 248 -15.96 -2.36 10.01
CA ARG A 248 -16.01 -3.74 10.51
C ARG A 248 -14.87 -4.60 9.98
N LYS A 249 -14.45 -4.41 8.72
CA LYS A 249 -13.31 -5.14 8.14
C LYS A 249 -11.99 -4.73 8.82
N ARG A 250 -11.78 -3.43 9.03
CA ARG A 250 -10.58 -2.88 9.68
C ARG A 250 -10.49 -3.29 11.16
N GLU A 251 -11.60 -3.25 11.86
CA GLU A 251 -11.66 -3.43 13.33
C GLU A 251 -11.99 -4.86 13.76
N ARG A 252 -12.21 -5.76 12.80
CA ARG A 252 -12.51 -7.19 13.00
C ARG A 252 -11.61 -7.85 14.04
N VAL A 253 -10.30 -7.55 14.01
CA VAL A 253 -9.33 -8.14 14.93
C VAL A 253 -9.62 -7.71 16.38
N TRP A 254 -9.90 -6.44 16.59
CA TRP A 254 -10.23 -5.87 17.90
C TRP A 254 -11.59 -6.32 18.40
N VAL A 255 -12.61 -6.35 17.54
CA VAL A 255 -13.95 -6.84 17.91
C VAL A 255 -13.92 -8.32 18.31
N ARG A 256 -13.17 -9.16 17.58
CA ARG A 256 -12.98 -10.58 17.96
C ARG A 256 -12.31 -10.70 19.32
N ARG A 257 -11.28 -9.89 19.57
CA ARG A 257 -10.58 -9.85 20.86
C ARG A 257 -11.52 -9.39 21.97
N ALA A 258 -12.34 -8.37 21.73
CA ALA A 258 -13.34 -7.89 22.68
C ALA A 258 -14.33 -8.98 23.07
N LYS A 259 -14.91 -9.68 22.08
CA LYS A 259 -15.83 -10.81 22.31
C LYS A 259 -15.17 -11.94 23.10
N ALA A 260 -13.90 -12.24 22.81
CA ALA A 260 -13.15 -13.26 23.53
C ALA A 260 -12.88 -12.87 24.99
N LEU A 261 -12.52 -11.62 25.26
CA LEU A 261 -12.31 -11.10 26.61
C LEU A 261 -13.62 -11.04 27.40
N ALA A 262 -14.71 -10.55 26.80
CA ALA A 262 -16.01 -10.44 27.45
C ALA A 262 -16.54 -11.81 27.93
N ARG A 263 -16.28 -12.88 27.15
CA ARG A 263 -16.62 -14.27 27.51
C ARG A 263 -15.78 -14.84 28.66
N LYS A 264 -14.58 -14.30 28.91
CA LYS A 264 -13.72 -14.74 30.03
C LYS A 264 -14.11 -14.08 31.36
N ILE A 265 -14.75 -12.91 31.29
CA ILE A 265 -15.12 -12.10 32.46
C ILE A 265 -16.55 -12.43 32.95
N GLY A 266 -17.42 -12.89 32.04
CA GLY A 266 -18.77 -13.36 32.36
C GLY A 266 -18.78 -14.84 32.70
#